data_AF-A0A1I2LP29-F1
#
_entry.id   AF-A0A1I2LP29-F1
#
_cell.length_a   1.000
_cell.length_b   1.000
_cell.length_c   1.000
_cell.angle_alpha   90.00
_cell.angle_beta   90.00
_cell.angle_gamma   90.00
#
_symmetry.space_group_name_H-M   'P 1'
#
loop_
_entity.id
_entity.type
_entity.pdbx_description
1 polymer ?
#
loop_
_entity_poly.entity_id
_entity_poly.type
_entity_poly.pdbx_seq_one_letter_code
_entity_poly.pdbx_strand_id
1 'polypeptide(L)'
;MEPKIDPSTARPERREKPESAGKHVKAFALMMILTAAAFILVGTGSVAAEVVIPVLLLLASVQVVVQLFTFMHLDQKGSFFPVLFVICGIVGAIVCILALTLWV
;
A
#
# COMPACT_ATOMS: atom_id res chain seq x y z
N MET A 1 -46.69 -34.14 14.62
CA MET A 1 -46.40 -32.73 14.96
C MET A 1 -45.48 -32.20 13.88
N GLU A 2 -46.04 -31.49 12.90
CA GLU A 2 -45.26 -30.87 11.82
C GLU A 2 -44.37 -29.76 12.41
N PRO A 3 -43.07 -29.70 12.03
CA PRO A 3 -42.23 -28.58 12.44
C PRO A 3 -42.71 -27.32 11.73
N LYS A 4 -43.30 -26.41 12.50
CA LYS A 4 -43.72 -25.09 12.05
C LYS A 4 -42.46 -24.28 11.72
N ILE A 5 -42.21 -24.08 10.44
CA ILE A 5 -41.12 -23.22 9.98
C ILE A 5 -41.61 -21.78 10.12
N ASP A 6 -41.21 -21.12 11.21
CA ASP A 6 -41.47 -19.69 11.42
C ASP A 6 -40.73 -18.86 10.35
N PRO A 7 -41.44 -18.08 9.51
CA PRO A 7 -40.83 -17.23 8.50
C PRO A 7 -40.08 -16.01 9.10
N SER A 8 -40.05 -15.87 10.42
CA SER A 8 -39.41 -14.75 11.13
C SER A 8 -37.89 -14.92 11.29
N THR A 9 -37.31 -16.07 10.93
CA THR A 9 -35.85 -16.27 10.95
C THR A 9 -35.15 -15.77 9.68
N ALA A 10 -35.88 -15.13 8.77
CA ALA A 10 -35.28 -14.29 7.73
C ALA A 10 -34.69 -13.03 8.38
N ARG A 11 -33.57 -13.21 9.11
CA ARG A 11 -32.65 -12.10 9.35
C ARG A 11 -32.36 -11.52 7.98
N PRO A 12 -32.59 -10.22 7.72
CA PRO A 12 -32.03 -9.62 6.53
C PRO A 12 -30.53 -9.85 6.67
N GLU A 13 -29.99 -10.72 5.83
CA GLU A 13 -28.56 -10.82 5.61
C GLU A 13 -28.14 -9.40 5.30
N ARG A 14 -27.56 -8.76 6.31
CA ARG A 14 -27.10 -7.39 6.25
C ARG A 14 -26.06 -7.43 5.17
N ARG A 15 -26.43 -7.06 3.94
CA ARG A 15 -25.53 -6.96 2.80
C ARG A 15 -24.38 -6.10 3.27
N GLU A 16 -23.31 -6.76 3.67
CA GLU A 16 -22.06 -6.11 4.03
C GLU A 16 -21.66 -5.40 2.76
N LYS A 17 -21.74 -4.07 2.80
CA LYS A 17 -21.39 -3.23 1.67
C LYS A 17 -20.00 -3.70 1.21
N PRO A 18 -19.76 -3.86 -0.10
CA PRO A 18 -18.42 -4.03 -0.63
C PRO A 18 -17.68 -2.68 -0.55
N GLU A 19 -17.62 -2.07 0.63
CA GLU A 19 -16.90 -0.83 0.93
C GLU A 19 -15.38 -1.02 0.86
N SER A 20 -14.93 -2.27 0.74
CA SER A 20 -13.53 -2.64 0.51
C SER A 20 -13.06 -2.42 -0.94
N ALA A 21 -13.93 -2.60 -1.94
CA ALA A 21 -13.50 -2.57 -3.36
C ALA A 21 -13.17 -1.15 -3.85
N GLY A 22 -13.95 -0.14 -3.44
CA GLY A 22 -13.77 1.24 -3.93
C GLY A 22 -12.52 1.95 -3.41
N LYS A 23 -12.06 1.63 -2.19
CA LYS A 23 -10.85 2.23 -1.59
C LYS A 23 -9.58 1.80 -2.33
N HIS A 24 -9.48 0.53 -2.74
CA HIS A 24 -8.33 0.02 -3.49
C HIS A 24 -8.20 0.67 -4.88
N VAL A 25 -9.32 0.89 -5.57
CA VAL A 25 -9.31 1.51 -6.92
C VAL A 25 -8.84 2.97 -6.88
N LYS A 26 -9.21 3.74 -5.85
CA LYS A 26 -8.74 5.13 -5.69
C LYS A 26 -7.22 5.21 -5.50
N ALA A 27 -6.68 4.34 -4.67
CA ALA A 27 -5.25 4.32 -4.43
C ALA A 27 -4.45 3.81 -5.64
N PHE A 28 -4.99 2.83 -6.38
CA PHE A 28 -4.42 2.38 -7.65
C PHE A 28 -4.36 3.52 -8.69
N ALA A 29 -5.43 4.30 -8.81
CA ALA A 29 -5.45 5.47 -9.69
C ALA A 29 -4.40 6.52 -9.27
N LEU A 30 -4.23 6.77 -7.97
CA LEU A 30 -3.24 7.70 -7.45
C LEU A 30 -1.79 7.28 -7.76
N MET A 31 -1.48 5.98 -7.64
CA MET A 31 -0.16 5.45 -8.03
C MET A 31 0.13 5.68 -9.51
N MET A 32 -0.87 5.42 -10.36
CA MET A 32 -0.74 5.53 -11.82
C MET A 32 -0.48 6.98 -12.27
N ILE A 33 -1.12 7.95 -11.61
CA ILE A 33 -0.87 9.38 -11.87
C ILE A 33 0.55 9.76 -11.45
N LEU A 34 0.98 9.31 -10.27
CA LEU A 34 2.28 9.66 -9.72
C LEU A 34 3.44 9.00 -10.49
N THR A 35 3.26 7.81 -11.07
CA THR A 35 4.24 7.22 -11.99
C THR A 35 4.23 7.89 -13.36
N ALA A 36 3.05 8.23 -13.90
CA ALA A 36 2.96 8.98 -15.15
C ALA A 36 3.69 10.35 -15.05
N ALA A 37 3.54 11.05 -13.92
CA ALA A 37 4.27 12.29 -13.65
C ALA A 37 5.80 12.10 -13.66
N ALA A 38 6.30 11.01 -13.06
CA ALA A 38 7.73 10.67 -13.07
C ALA A 38 8.25 10.38 -14.49
N PHE A 39 7.48 9.66 -15.32
CA PHE A 39 7.83 9.39 -16.71
C PHE A 39 7.84 10.65 -17.57
N ILE A 40 6.89 11.56 -17.37
CA ILE A 40 6.85 12.85 -18.09
C ILE A 40 8.05 13.70 -17.71
N LEU A 41 8.43 13.72 -16.42
CA LEU A 41 9.57 14.45 -15.91
C LEU A 41 10.90 13.98 -16.52
N VAL A 42 11.07 12.67 -16.71
CA VAL A 42 12.26 12.11 -17.38
C VAL A 42 12.18 12.27 -18.89
N GLY A 43 11.03 11.98 -19.48
CA GLY A 43 10.84 11.88 -20.92
C GLY A 43 10.95 13.22 -21.66
N THR A 44 10.71 14.34 -20.97
CA THR A 44 10.97 15.67 -21.54
C THR A 44 12.44 16.03 -21.61
N GLY A 45 13.34 15.30 -20.92
CA GLY A 45 14.78 15.52 -20.97
C GLY A 45 15.24 16.92 -20.53
N SER A 46 14.35 17.70 -19.92
CA SER A 46 14.57 19.12 -19.61
C SER A 46 15.51 19.33 -18.42
N VAL A 47 15.91 18.27 -17.73
CA VAL A 47 16.63 18.33 -16.45
C VAL A 47 17.84 17.40 -16.51
N ALA A 48 18.98 17.86 -15.99
CA ALA A 48 20.22 17.08 -15.95
C ALA A 48 20.06 15.79 -15.15
N ALA A 49 20.71 14.71 -15.59
CA ALA A 49 20.60 13.38 -14.97
C ALA A 49 20.91 13.40 -13.46
N GLU A 50 21.85 14.24 -13.04
CA GLU A 50 22.24 14.41 -11.64
C GLU A 50 21.10 14.93 -10.74
N VAL A 51 20.14 15.68 -11.31
CA VAL A 51 18.97 16.20 -10.60
C VAL A 51 17.77 15.27 -10.77
N VAL A 52 17.63 14.62 -11.93
CA VAL A 52 16.53 13.69 -12.22
C VAL A 52 16.59 12.47 -11.30
N ILE A 53 17.77 11.86 -11.13
CA ILE A 53 17.95 10.64 -10.35
C ILE A 53 17.44 10.78 -8.90
N PRO A 54 17.89 11.76 -8.09
CA PRO A 54 17.42 11.90 -6.71
C PRO A 54 15.93 12.24 -6.62
N VAL A 55 15.40 13.02 -7.57
CA VAL A 55 13.97 13.35 -7.63
C VAL A 55 13.13 12.10 -7.89
N LEU A 56 13.55 11.24 -8.82
CA LEU A 56 12.87 9.97 -9.07
C LEU A 56 12.93 9.03 -7.87
N LEU A 57 14.06 8.98 -7.18
CA LEU A 57 14.24 8.13 -6.00
C LEU A 57 13.32 8.57 -4.85
N LEU A 58 13.12 9.89 -4.71
CA LEU A 58 12.13 10.44 -3.77
C LEU A 58 10.69 10.09 -4.19
N LEU A 59 10.33 10.27 -5.46
CA LEU A 59 9.01 9.88 -5.98
C LEU A 59 8.77 8.36 -5.82
N ALA A 60 9.77 7.53 -6.08
CA ALA A 60 9.72 6.08 -5.92
C ALA A 60 9.55 5.69 -4.45
N SER A 61 10.20 6.39 -3.52
CA SER A 61 10.04 6.15 -2.08
C SER A 61 8.60 6.43 -1.63
N VAL A 62 8.00 7.54 -2.11
CA VAL A 62 6.58 7.84 -1.86
C VAL A 62 5.67 6.76 -2.44
N GLN A 63 5.95 6.26 -3.64
CA GLN A 63 5.20 5.16 -4.26
C GLN A 63 5.22 3.90 -3.39
N VAL A 64 6.38 3.50 -2.86
CA VAL A 64 6.50 2.32 -1.98
C VAL A 64 5.64 2.46 -0.72
N VAL A 65 5.60 3.67 -0.12
CA VAL A 65 4.75 3.94 1.06
C VAL A 65 3.26 3.85 0.71
N VAL A 66 2.84 4.48 -0.39
CA VAL A 66 1.44 4.43 -0.83
C VAL A 66 1.04 2.99 -1.16
N GLN A 67 1.93 2.20 -1.75
CA GLN A 67 1.71 0.77 -2.03
C GLN A 67 1.54 -0.02 -0.73
N LEU A 68 2.43 0.17 0.24
CA LEU A 68 2.32 -0.45 1.55
C LEU A 68 1.01 -0.08 2.27
N PHE A 69 0.63 1.20 2.27
CA PHE A 69 -0.58 1.67 2.97
C PHE A 69 -1.89 1.24 2.29
N THR A 70 -1.84 1.00 0.98
CA THR A 70 -3.02 0.59 0.19
C THR A 70 -3.26 -0.91 0.29
N PHE A 71 -2.22 -1.73 0.14
CA PHE A 71 -2.35 -3.19 0.20
C PHE A 71 -2.45 -3.70 1.64
N MET A 72 -1.83 -3.01 2.58
CA MET A 72 -1.91 -3.31 4.00
C MET A 72 -2.87 -2.28 4.60
N HIS A 73 -4.16 -2.64 4.72
CA HIS A 73 -5.28 -1.81 5.17
C HIS A 73 -5.07 -1.28 6.60
N LEU A 74 -4.10 -0.37 6.80
CA LEU A 74 -3.67 0.19 8.08
C LEU A 74 -4.73 1.08 8.74
N ASP A 75 -5.81 1.36 8.01
CA ASP A 75 -7.00 2.10 8.45
C ASP A 75 -7.91 1.28 9.38
N GLN A 76 -7.72 -0.05 9.51
CA GLN A 76 -8.53 -0.86 10.44
C GLN A 76 -7.88 -1.02 11.81
N LYS A 77 -8.66 -0.66 12.84
CA LYS A 77 -8.38 -0.75 14.29
C LYS A 77 -7.93 -2.17 14.64
N GLY A 78 -6.62 -2.40 14.76
CA GLY A 78 -6.01 -3.71 15.03
C GLY A 78 -4.75 -4.05 14.22
N SER A 79 -4.40 -3.24 13.20
CA SER A 79 -3.28 -3.49 12.29
C SER A 79 -1.88 -3.16 12.88
N PHE A 80 -1.64 -3.47 14.16
CA PHE A 80 -0.33 -3.25 14.81
C PHE A 80 0.74 -4.24 14.31
N PHE A 81 0.37 -5.52 14.17
CA PHE A 81 1.28 -6.58 13.71
C PHE A 81 1.87 -6.32 12.32
N PRO A 82 1.07 -5.89 11.32
CA PRO A 82 1.57 -5.60 9.99
C PRO A 82 2.56 -4.41 9.97
N VAL A 83 2.28 -3.32 10.70
CA VAL A 83 3.24 -2.20 10.85
C VAL A 83 4.54 -2.68 11.48
N LEU A 84 4.43 -3.48 12.55
CA LEU A 84 5.59 -4.01 13.26
C LEU A 84 6.45 -4.89 12.34
N PHE A 85 5.84 -5.71 11.49
CA PHE A 85 6.56 -6.55 10.53
C PHE A 85 7.32 -5.72 9.49
N VAL A 86 6.71 -4.67 8.95
CA VAL A 86 7.36 -3.76 7.99
C VAL A 86 8.54 -3.03 8.65
N ILE A 87 8.36 -2.52 9.87
CA ILE A 87 9.44 -1.87 10.63
C ILE A 87 10.57 -2.86 10.91
N CYS A 88 10.27 -4.07 11.39
CA CYS A 88 11.27 -5.12 11.60
C CYS A 88 11.98 -5.51 10.30
N GLY A 89 11.27 -5.58 9.17
CA GLY A 89 11.86 -5.85 7.86
C GLY A 89 12.83 -4.75 7.42
N ILE A 90 12.46 -3.48 7.59
CA ILE A 90 13.33 -2.33 7.28
C ILE A 90 14.57 -2.33 8.19
N VAL A 91 14.37 -2.51 9.50
CA VAL A 91 15.48 -2.58 10.47
C VAL A 91 16.40 -3.75 10.14
N GLY A 92 15.85 -4.94 9.87
CA GLY A 92 16.61 -6.12 9.47
C GLY A 92 17.40 -5.90 8.18
N ALA A 93 16.80 -5.28 7.17
CA ALA A 93 17.49 -4.94 5.92
C ALA A 93 18.67 -3.98 6.16
N ILE A 94 18.48 -2.94 6.98
CA ILE A 94 19.54 -1.99 7.32
C ILE A 94 20.67 -2.69 8.08
N VAL A 95 20.34 -3.53 9.07
CA VAL A 95 21.34 -4.29 9.84
C VAL A 95 22.12 -5.24 8.94
N CYS A 96 21.46 -5.95 8.02
CA CYS A 96 22.14 -6.81 7.04
C CYS A 96 23.06 -6.02 6.11
N ILE A 97 22.61 -4.89 5.57
CA ILE A 97 23.45 -4.05 4.70
C ILE A 97 24.67 -3.54 5.47
N LEU A 98 24.47 -3.00 6.67
CA LEU A 98 25.58 -2.52 7.52
C LEU A 98 26.53 -3.64 7.91
N ALA A 99 26.03 -4.82 8.22
CA ALA A 99 26.87 -5.98 8.49
C ALA A 99 27.70 -6.35 7.27
N LEU A 100 27.11 -6.39 6.07
CA LEU A 100 27.84 -6.72 4.85
C LEU A 100 28.82 -5.64 4.39
N THR A 101 28.56 -4.35 4.68
CA THR A 101 29.43 -3.25 4.23
C THR A 101 30.49 -2.85 5.26
N LEU A 102 30.25 -3.00 6.56
CA LEU A 102 31.20 -2.66 7.62
C LEU A 102 32.04 -3.86 8.09
N TRP A 103 31.55 -5.08 7.95
CA TRP A 103 32.27 -6.30 8.35
C TRP A 103 33.09 -6.93 7.22
N VAL A 104 32.88 -6.51 5.96
CA VAL A 104 33.74 -6.90 4.84
C VAL A 104 35.05 -6.12 4.83
#